data_AF-A0A970C9K2-F1
#
_entry.id   AF-A0A970C9K2-F1
#
_cell.length_a   1.000
_cell.length_b   1.000
_cell.length_c   1.000
_cell.angle_alpha   90.00
_cell.angle_beta   90.00
_cell.angle_gamma   90.00
#
_symmetry.space_group_name_H-M   'P 1'
#
loop_
_entity.id
_entity.type
_entity.pdbx_description
1 polymer ?
#
loop_
_entity_poly.entity_id
_entity_poly.type
_entity_poly.pdbx_seq_one_letter_code
_entity_poly.pdbx_strand_id
1 'polypeptide(L)' 'MSSLSHPFIIDQQSIHISISIGVALFPNDGVDIKILLRKADEAMYRVKQEGKSNYSFFM' A
#
# COMPACT_ATOMS: atom_id res chain seq x y z
N MET A 1 6.20 2.77 -9.37
CA MET A 1 5.55 3.77 -8.49
C MET A 1 5.94 5.19 -8.94
N SER A 2 5.39 5.69 -10.03
CA SER A 2 5.73 7.02 -10.58
C SER A 2 4.55 8.00 -10.57
N SER A 3 3.31 7.50 -10.57
CA SER A 3 2.11 8.36 -10.59
C SER A 3 1.96 9.21 -9.32
N LEU A 4 2.57 8.78 -8.20
CA LEU A 4 2.45 9.44 -6.90
C LEU A 4 3.81 9.84 -6.33
N SER A 5 4.86 9.81 -7.15
CA SER A 5 6.21 10.26 -6.76
C SER A 5 6.39 11.78 -6.91
N HIS A 6 5.51 12.44 -7.67
CA HIS A 6 5.54 13.89 -7.83
C HIS A 6 4.93 14.57 -6.58
N PRO A 7 5.53 15.66 -6.10
CA PRO A 7 4.97 16.40 -4.98
C PRO A 7 3.63 17.03 -5.34
N PHE A 8 2.76 17.13 -4.35
CA PHE A 8 1.53 17.90 -4.44
C PHE A 8 1.81 19.35 -4.07
N ILE A 9 1.33 20.29 -4.88
CA ILE A 9 1.42 21.71 -4.58
C ILE A 9 0.14 22.16 -3.89
N ILE A 10 0.24 22.53 -2.61
CA ILE A 10 -0.88 23.05 -1.80
C ILE A 10 -0.40 24.35 -1.16
N ASP A 11 -1.12 25.46 -1.36
CA ASP A 11 -0.77 26.78 -0.84
C ASP A 11 0.68 27.23 -1.13
N GLN A 12 1.16 26.94 -2.36
CA GLN A 12 2.54 27.17 -2.81
C GLN A 12 3.62 26.35 -2.07
N GLN A 13 3.21 25.40 -1.23
CA GLN A 13 4.09 24.46 -0.56
C GLN A 13 4.16 23.13 -1.34
N SER A 14 5.37 22.58 -1.44
CA SER A 14 5.62 21.28 -2.06
C SER A 14 5.54 20.17 -1.02
N ILE A 15 4.54 19.30 -1.15
CA ILE A 15 4.25 18.21 -0.22
C ILE A 15 4.60 16.88 -0.89
N HIS A 16 5.61 16.20 -0.37
CA HIS A 16 5.93 14.84 -0.78
C HIS A 16 5.16 13.84 0.08
N ILE A 17 4.45 12.92 -0.58
CA ILE A 17 3.82 11.79 0.08
C ILE A 17 4.57 10.51 -0.26
N SER A 18 4.48 9.55 0.64
CA SER A 18 4.97 8.18 0.44
C SER A 18 3.79 7.22 0.59
N ILE A 19 3.76 6.17 -0.22
CA ILE A 19 2.63 5.22 -0.20
C ILE A 19 3.14 3.82 0.14
N SER A 20 2.32 3.09 0.87
CA SER A 20 2.51 1.66 1.15
C SER A 20 1.28 0.93 0.62
N ILE A 21 1.49 -0.07 -0.24
CA ILE A 21 0.39 -0.84 -0.84
C ILE A 21 0.50 -2.30 -0.39
N GLY A 22 -0.59 -2.85 0.12
CA GLY A 22 -0.70 -4.28 0.41
C GLY A 22 -1.61 -4.97 -0.59
N VAL A 23 -1.24 -6.17 -1.02
CA VAL A 23 -1.95 -6.92 -2.05
C VAL A 23 -2.30 -8.31 -1.51
N ALA A 24 -3.56 -8.72 -1.70
CA ALA A 24 -4.07 -10.06 -1.43
C ALA A 24 -4.74 -10.64 -2.69
N LEU A 25 -4.54 -11.93 -2.94
CA LEU A 25 -4.99 -12.64 -4.15
C LEU A 25 -6.06 -13.68 -3.81
N PHE A 26 -7.25 -13.55 -4.41
CA PHE A 26 -8.21 -14.65 -4.40
C PHE A 26 -7.77 -15.75 -5.39
N PRO A 27 -7.91 -17.05 -5.08
CA PRO A 27 -8.36 -17.61 -3.79
C PRO A 27 -7.22 -17.86 -2.79
N ASN A 28 -5.96 -17.67 -3.19
CA ASN A 28 -4.76 -18.02 -2.38
C ASN A 28 -4.76 -17.39 -0.98
N ASP A 29 -5.07 -16.11 -0.90
CA ASP A 29 -5.10 -15.36 0.35
C ASP A 29 -6.45 -15.48 1.06
N GLY A 30 -7.47 -16.02 0.42
CA GLY A 30 -8.76 -16.25 1.08
C GLY A 30 -9.88 -16.33 0.08
N VAL A 31 -10.98 -16.92 0.53
CA VAL A 31 -12.19 -17.13 -0.27
C VAL A 31 -13.33 -16.19 0.08
N ASP A 32 -13.12 -15.29 1.06
CA ASP A 32 -14.09 -14.30 1.52
C ASP A 32 -13.46 -12.91 1.50
N ILE A 33 -14.26 -11.90 1.14
CA ILE A 33 -13.83 -10.51 1.03
C ILE A 33 -13.23 -9.96 2.33
N LYS A 34 -13.76 -10.35 3.50
CA LYS A 34 -13.24 -9.91 4.81
C LYS A 34 -11.83 -10.45 5.04
N ILE A 35 -11.57 -11.69 4.62
CA ILE A 35 -10.25 -12.31 4.73
C ILE A 35 -9.25 -11.61 3.81
N LEU A 36 -9.63 -11.37 2.56
CA LEU A 36 -8.78 -10.69 1.59
C LEU A 36 -8.45 -9.25 2.02
N LEU A 37 -9.43 -8.49 2.52
CA LEU A 37 -9.21 -7.14 3.03
C LEU A 37 -8.25 -7.12 4.22
N ARG A 38 -8.47 -8.02 5.19
CA ARG A 38 -7.59 -8.14 6.35
C ARG A 38 -6.15 -8.45 5.93
N LYS A 39 -5.96 -9.39 5.01
CA LYS A 39 -4.61 -9.76 4.55
C LYS A 39 -3.94 -8.67 3.72
N ALA A 40 -4.69 -7.97 2.88
CA ALA A 40 -4.16 -6.81 2.17
C ALA A 40 -3.73 -5.70 3.14
N ASP A 41 -4.49 -5.46 4.21
CA ASP A 41 -4.11 -4.49 5.25
C ASP A 41 -2.86 -4.94 6.02
N GLU A 42 -2.77 -6.22 6.39
CA GLU A 42 -1.57 -6.80 7.03
C GLU A 42 -0.33 -6.66 6.12
N ALA A 43 -0.45 -6.94 4.82
CA ALA A 43 0.63 -6.75 3.86
C ALA A 43 1.04 -5.28 3.70
N MET A 44 0.08 -4.36 3.69
CA MET A 44 0.34 -2.92 3.64
C MET A 44 1.12 -2.44 4.86
N TYR A 45 0.76 -2.96 6.04
CA TYR A 45 1.44 -2.64 7.29
C TYR A 45 2.90 -3.11 7.29
N ARG A 46 3.21 -4.28 6.71
CA ARG A 46 4.59 -4.75 6.54
C ARG A 46 5.42 -3.76 5.72
N VAL A 47 4.90 -3.32 4.56
CA VAL A 47 5.55 -2.29 3.73
C VAL A 47 5.79 -1.00 4.51
N LYS A 48 4.81 -0.60 5.33
CA LYS A 48 4.90 0.62 6.12
C LYS A 48 6.01 0.56 7.17
N GLN A 49 6.36 -0.63 7.65
CA GLN A 49 7.45 -0.88 8.60
C GLN A 49 8.81 -1.09 7.92
N GLU A 50 8.86 -1.73 6.76
CA GLU A 50 10.09 -2.10 6.05
C GLU A 50 10.75 -0.94 5.29
N GLY A 51 9.99 0.09 4.94
CA GLY A 51 10.48 1.24 4.19
C GLY A 51 9.40 1.77 3.27
N LYS A 52 9.01 3.03 3.47
CA LYS A 52 7.89 3.66 2.75
C LYS A 52 8.17 3.74 1.24
N SER A 53 7.12 3.80 0.42
CA SER A 53 7.15 3.85 -1.06
C SER A 53 7.35 2.51 -1.78
N ASN A 54 6.69 1.45 -1.31
CA ASN A 54 6.68 0.17 -2.03
C ASN A 54 5.32 -0.55 -1.92
N TYR A 55 5.25 -1.78 -2.43
CA TYR A 55 4.11 -2.67 -2.27
C TYR A 55 4.57 -4.06 -1.80
N SER A 56 3.68 -4.82 -1.15
CA SER A 56 3.94 -6.20 -0.76
C SER A 56 2.70 -7.07 -0.93
N PHE A 57 2.95 -8.33 -1.28
CA PHE A 57 1.92 -9.38 -1.26
C PHE A 57 1.88 -10.01 0.13
N PHE A 58 0.71 -10.51 0.51
CA PHE A 58 0.56 -11.14 1.83
C PHE A 58 1.43 -12.39 2.01
N MET A 59 1.52 -13.27 0.98
CA MET A 59 2.16 -14.60 0.95
C MET A 59 2.61 -15.21 2.29
#